data_AF-A0AA96MSC9-F1
#
_entry.id   AF-A0AA96MSC9-F1
#
_cell.length_a   1.000
_cell.length_b   1.000
_cell.length_c   1.000
_cell.angle_alpha   90.00
_cell.angle_beta   90.00
_cell.angle_gamma   90.00
#
_symmetry.space_group_name_H-M   'P 1'
#
loop_
_entity.id
_entity.type
_entity.pdbx_description
1 polymer ?
#
loop_
_entity_poly.entity_id
_entity_poly.type
_entity_poly.pdbx_seq_one_letter_code
_entity_poly.pdbx_strand_id
1 'polypeptide(L)'
;MEKRIEQLGVLAEFQHCQVILNFYDEDDFLWKREGFHFDTIDVTDDHLIFSRKNDINYTIYLQEYPNYFINRAFQHYYTLRNQSCKLDIYFPH
;
A
#
# COMPACT_ATOMS: atom_id res chain seq x y z
N MET A 1 3.96 17.35 -5.49
CA MET A 1 5.24 16.76 -5.97
C MET A 1 5.45 15.47 -5.22
N GLU A 2 5.63 14.37 -5.93
CA GLU A 2 5.97 13.08 -5.32
C GLU A 2 7.37 13.15 -4.70
N LYS A 3 7.55 12.50 -3.56
CA LYS A 3 8.85 12.34 -2.91
C LYS A 3 9.10 10.85 -2.71
N ARG A 4 10.24 10.36 -3.18
CA ARG A 4 10.71 9.01 -2.88
C ARG A 4 10.98 8.87 -1.37
N ILE A 5 10.58 7.75 -0.81
CA ILE A 5 10.90 7.35 0.57
C ILE A 5 11.65 6.02 0.53
N GLU A 6 12.46 5.77 1.54
CA GLU A 6 13.29 4.56 1.62
C GLU A 6 12.64 3.45 2.44
N GLN A 7 11.64 3.79 3.27
CA GLN A 7 11.03 2.86 4.22
C GLN A 7 9.53 3.13 4.35
N LEU A 8 8.75 2.06 4.49
CA LEU A 8 7.30 2.09 4.67
C LEU A 8 6.87 1.99 6.14
N GLY A 9 7.79 2.14 7.10
CA GLY A 9 7.50 1.98 8.54
C GLY A 9 6.37 2.86 9.06
N VAL A 10 6.14 4.03 8.45
CA VAL A 10 5.00 4.90 8.76
C VAL A 10 3.64 4.23 8.55
N LEU A 11 3.56 3.19 7.71
CA LEU A 11 2.32 2.45 7.50
C LEU A 11 1.89 1.66 8.74
N ALA A 12 2.82 1.28 9.63
CA ALA A 12 2.49 0.58 10.87
C ALA A 12 1.71 1.45 11.87
N GLU A 13 1.66 2.77 11.66
CA GLU A 13 0.88 3.71 12.46
C GLU A 13 -0.63 3.62 12.17
N PHE A 14 -1.04 3.08 11.02
CA PHE A 14 -2.44 2.87 10.70
C PHE A 14 -2.94 1.57 11.33
N GLN A 15 -4.02 1.66 12.11
CA GLN A 15 -4.62 0.54 12.83
C GLN A 15 -6.13 0.72 12.88
N HIS A 16 -6.85 -0.40 12.91
CA HIS A 16 -8.31 -0.44 13.05
C HIS A 16 -9.06 0.45 12.05
N CYS A 17 -8.54 0.61 10.84
CA CYS A 17 -9.13 1.47 9.82
C CYS A 17 -9.31 0.72 8.49
N GLN A 18 -9.79 1.45 7.48
CA GLN A 18 -9.96 0.92 6.14
C GLN A 18 -8.73 1.24 5.28
N VAL A 19 -8.39 0.33 4.37
CA VAL A 19 -7.43 0.59 3.29
C VAL A 19 -8.10 0.35 1.93
N ILE A 20 -7.68 1.13 0.95
CA ILE A 20 -7.99 0.94 -0.47
C ILE A 20 -6.67 0.71 -1.21
N LEU A 21 -6.63 -0.39 -1.97
CA LEU A 21 -5.51 -0.80 -2.81
C LEU A 21 -5.94 -0.72 -4.27
N ASN A 22 -5.24 0.07 -5.07
CA ASN A 22 -5.44 0.16 -6.51
C ASN A 22 -4.22 -0.39 -7.23
N PHE A 23 -4.41 -1.41 -8.05
CA PHE A 23 -3.36 -2.07 -8.81
C PHE A 23 -3.45 -1.66 -10.28
N TYR A 24 -2.34 -1.15 -10.79
CA TYR A 24 -2.18 -0.70 -12.16
C TYR A 24 -1.10 -1.52 -12.86
N ASP A 25 -1.24 -1.69 -14.17
CA ASP A 25 -0.23 -2.28 -15.04
C ASP A 25 0.68 -1.20 -15.68
N GLU A 26 1.42 -1.57 -16.72
CA GLU A 26 2.41 -0.73 -17.39
C GLU A 26 1.80 0.44 -18.17
N ASP A 27 0.53 0.32 -18.57
CA ASP A 27 -0.22 1.36 -19.29
C ASP A 27 -1.04 2.25 -18.33
N ASP A 28 -0.74 2.21 -17.03
CA ASP A 28 -1.51 2.84 -15.96
C ASP A 28 -3.00 2.41 -15.96
N PHE A 29 -3.31 1.22 -16.50
CA PHE A 29 -4.67 0.69 -16.49
C PHE A 29 -4.97 0.06 -15.12
N LEU A 30 -6.02 0.57 -14.46
CA LEU A 30 -6.50 0.04 -13.19
C LEU A 30 -7.19 -1.31 -13.41
N TRP A 31 -6.45 -2.40 -13.24
CA TRP A 31 -6.97 -3.75 -13.45
C TRP A 31 -7.59 -4.37 -12.19
N LYS A 32 -7.25 -3.86 -11.00
CA LYS A 32 -7.84 -4.33 -9.73
C LYS A 32 -7.94 -3.23 -8.68
N ARG A 33 -9.03 -3.26 -7.93
CA ARG A 33 -9.27 -2.40 -6.76
C ARG A 33 -9.84 -3.23 -5.62
N GLU A 34 -9.20 -3.13 -4.46
CA GLU A 34 -9.61 -3.82 -3.23
C GLU A 34 -9.80 -2.80 -2.12
N GLY A 35 -10.88 -2.93 -1.35
CA GLY A 35 -11.15 -2.07 -0.20
C GLY A 35 -11.59 -2.91 0.98
N PHE A 36 -10.91 -2.79 2.12
CA PHE A 36 -11.19 -3.63 3.29
C PHE A 36 -10.77 -2.97 4.60
N HIS A 37 -11.40 -3.40 5.69
CA HIS A 37 -10.98 -3.06 7.05
C HIS A 37 -9.92 -4.04 7.53
N PHE A 38 -8.98 -3.54 8.33
CA PHE A 38 -7.93 -4.33 8.97
C PHE A 38 -7.70 -3.82 10.39
N ASP A 39 -7.08 -4.66 11.23
CA ASP A 39 -6.77 -4.31 12.62
C ASP A 39 -5.36 -3.76 12.76
N THR A 40 -4.37 -4.43 12.18
CA THR A 40 -2.96 -4.02 12.25
C THR A 40 -2.26 -4.18 10.91
N ILE A 41 -1.17 -3.43 10.74
CA ILE A 41 -0.24 -3.56 9.62
C ILE A 41 1.12 -3.96 10.17
N ASP A 42 1.64 -5.08 9.70
CA ASP A 42 3.02 -5.48 9.91
C ASP A 42 3.84 -5.12 8.67
N VAL A 43 4.85 -4.27 8.86
CA VAL A 43 5.80 -3.87 7.81
C VAL A 43 7.12 -4.59 8.07
N THR A 44 7.53 -5.41 7.10
CA THR A 44 8.84 -6.07 7.08
C THR A 44 9.63 -5.60 5.86
N ASP A 45 10.88 -6.06 5.71
CA ASP A 45 11.68 -5.72 4.54
C ASP A 45 11.07 -6.25 3.23
N ASP A 46 10.37 -7.40 3.30
CA ASP A 46 9.88 -8.12 2.13
C ASP A 46 8.35 -8.06 1.97
N HIS A 47 7.60 -7.72 3.03
CA HIS A 47 6.14 -7.82 3.05
C HIS A 47 5.48 -6.67 3.78
N LEU A 48 4.30 -6.29 3.26
CA LEU A 48 3.28 -5.52 3.97
C LEU A 48 2.10 -6.45 4.26
N ILE A 49 1.78 -6.67 5.53
CA ILE A 49 0.76 -7.63 5.95
C ILE A 49 -0.35 -6.88 6.69
N PHE A 50 -1.57 -6.92 6.15
CA PHE A 50 -2.77 -6.43 6.82
C PHE A 50 -3.45 -7.58 7.55
N SER A 51 -3.46 -7.52 8.88
CA SER A 51 -4.15 -8.51 9.71
C SER A 51 -5.60 -8.11 9.90
N ARG A 52 -6.51 -9.09 9.76
CA ARG A 52 -7.96 -8.87 9.86
C ARG A 52 -8.55 -9.86 10.86
N LYS A 53 -9.34 -9.38 11.82
CA LYS A 53 -9.97 -10.24 12.82
C LYS A 53 -10.88 -11.28 12.16
N ASN A 54 -10.52 -12.56 12.35
CA ASN A 54 -11.22 -13.73 11.83
C ASN A 54 -11.20 -13.93 10.31
N ASP A 55 -10.33 -13.22 9.59
CA ASP A 55 -10.16 -13.36 8.14
C ASP A 55 -8.69 -13.68 7.81
N ILE A 56 -8.43 -14.10 6.57
CA ILE A 56 -7.08 -14.35 6.08
C ILE A 56 -6.37 -13.01 5.93
N ASN A 57 -5.12 -12.95 6.39
CA ASN A 57 -4.28 -11.77 6.24
C ASN A 57 -4.11 -11.42 4.75
N TYR A 58 -4.10 -10.12 4.45
CA TYR A 58 -3.79 -9.64 3.11
C TYR A 58 -2.32 -9.29 3.04
N THR A 59 -1.57 -9.97 2.17
CA THR A 59 -0.12 -9.77 2.04
C THR A 59 0.23 -9.16 0.70
N ILE A 60 1.06 -8.12 0.73
CA ILE A 60 1.73 -7.56 -0.45
C ILE A 60 3.21 -7.88 -0.34
N TYR A 61 3.78 -8.41 -1.42
CA TYR A 61 5.20 -8.70 -1.54
C TYR A 61 5.95 -7.46 -2.05
N LEU A 62 6.76 -6.83 -1.20
CA LEU A 62 7.45 -5.57 -1.50
C LEU A 62 8.54 -5.72 -2.57
N GLN A 63 9.07 -6.93 -2.74
CA GLN A 63 9.98 -7.28 -3.83
C GLN A 63 9.40 -7.02 -5.23
N GLU A 64 8.06 -7.04 -5.39
CA GLU A 64 7.41 -6.67 -6.65
C GLU A 64 7.41 -5.15 -6.87
N TYR A 65 7.63 -4.34 -5.83
CA TYR A 65 7.51 -2.89 -5.88
C TYR A 65 8.67 -2.17 -5.17
N PRO A 66 9.91 -2.21 -5.69
CA PRO A 66 11.09 -1.72 -4.97
C PRO A 66 11.18 -0.20 -4.80
N ASN A 67 10.27 0.59 -5.39
CA ASN A 67 10.29 2.04 -5.27
C ASN A 67 9.03 2.57 -4.59
N TYR A 68 9.23 3.36 -3.53
CA TYR A 68 8.15 3.89 -2.70
C TYR A 68 8.08 5.41 -2.77
N PHE A 69 6.86 5.95 -2.85
CA PHE A 69 6.62 7.38 -3.01
C PHE A 69 5.47 7.85 -2.13
N ILE A 70 5.58 9.09 -1.67
CA ILE A 70 4.48 9.84 -1.04
C ILE A 70 4.18 11.07 -1.87
N ASN A 71 2.90 11.42 -2.00
CA ASN A 71 2.51 12.70 -2.56
C ASN A 71 2.05 13.63 -1.45
N ARG A 72 2.81 14.69 -1.17
CA ARG A 72 2.46 15.64 -0.10
C ARG A 72 1.13 16.37 -0.30
N ALA A 73 0.57 16.34 -1.51
CA ALA A 73 -0.75 16.90 -1.80
C ALA A 73 -1.91 16.00 -1.31
N PHE A 74 -1.66 14.71 -1.08
CA PHE A 74 -2.66 13.73 -0.65
C PHE A 74 -2.20 13.07 0.64
N GLN A 75 -2.88 13.38 1.74
CA GLN A 75 -2.59 12.73 3.02
C GLN A 75 -2.95 11.25 2.97
N HIS A 76 -2.18 10.44 3.69
CA HIS A 76 -2.39 8.99 3.81
C HIS A 76 -2.46 8.25 2.47
N TYR A 77 -1.72 8.75 1.47
CA TYR A 77 -1.60 8.18 0.13
C TYR A 77 -0.15 7.81 -0.16
N TYR A 78 0.05 6.56 -0.53
CA TYR A 78 1.36 5.97 -0.77
C TYR A 78 1.35 5.23 -2.11
N THR A 79 2.43 5.35 -2.86
CA THR A 79 2.58 4.68 -4.15
C THR A 79 3.80 3.77 -4.10
N LEU A 80 3.60 2.51 -4.44
CA LEU A 80 4.62 1.48 -4.60
C LEU A 80 4.68 1.14 -6.08
N ARG A 81 5.86 1.15 -6.71
CA ARG A 81 5.98 0.85 -8.16
C ARG A 81 7.29 0.21 -8.56
N ASN A 82 7.23 -0.57 -9.63
CA ASN A 82 8.38 -0.98 -10.42
C ASN A 82 8.27 -0.36 -11.83
N GLN A 83 8.93 -0.94 -12.83
CA GLN A 83 8.88 -0.45 -14.22
C GLN A 83 7.59 -0.82 -14.97
N SER A 84 6.83 -1.80 -14.49
CA SER A 84 5.71 -2.46 -15.18
C SER A 84 4.41 -2.49 -14.37
N CYS A 85 4.44 -2.21 -13.07
CA CYS A 85 3.25 -2.18 -12.25
C CYS A 85 3.36 -1.13 -11.14
N LYS A 86 2.18 -0.69 -10.70
CA LYS A 86 2.02 0.32 -9.67
C LYS A 86 0.89 -0.11 -8.73
N LEU A 87 1.11 0.13 -7.45
CA LEU A 87 0.15 -0.05 -6.38
C LEU A 87 -0.01 1.26 -5.63
N ASP A 88 -1.21 1.82 -5.65
CA ASP A 88 -1.58 2.92 -4.79
C ASP A 88 -2.31 2.39 -3.54
N ILE A 89 -1.84 2.83 -2.38
CA ILE A 89 -2.35 2.49 -1.06
C ILE A 89 -2.90 3.78 -0.45
N TYR A 90 -4.20 3.77 -0.12
CA TYR A 90 -4.89 4.92 0.44
C TYR A 90 -5.71 4.53 1.66
N PHE A 91 -5.64 5.33 2.72
CA PHE A 91 -6.43 5.17 3.93
C PHE A 91 -7.51 6.25 3.98
N PRO A 92 -8.80 5.91 3.71
CA PRO A 92 -9.85 6.90 3.58
C PRO A 92 -10.14 7.73 4.83
N HIS A 93 -9.96 7.18 6.03
CA HIS A 93 -10.08 7.89 7.32
C HIS A 93 -9.34 7.13 8.42
#